data_AF-A0A6V7LE74-F1
#
_entry.id   AF-A0A6V7LE74-F1
#
_cell.length_a   1.000
_cell.length_b   1.000
_cell.length_c   1.000
_cell.angle_alpha   90.00
_cell.angle_beta   90.00
_cell.angle_gamma   90.00
#
_symmetry.space_group_name_H-M   'P 1'
#
loop_
_entity.id
_entity.type
_entity.pdbx_description
1 polymer ?
#
loop_
_entity_poly.entity_id
_entity_poly.type
_entity_poly.pdbx_seq_one_letter_code
_entity_poly.pdbx_strand_id
1 'polypeptide(L)'
;FLYNLLCDSSSQSVPLLVLCNKQDQTLAKGCGVIKTLLEKELNLVRVTKSSQLEATDASSTNTFLGKQGKDFEFGDLNMKIEFAEASAFSKDSETSAEIEELQNWLKKIV
;
A
#
# COMPACT_ATOMS: atom_id res chain seq x y z
N PHE A 1 -6.90 8.50 2.37
CA PHE A 1 -7.42 7.55 1.35
C PHE A 1 -6.83 6.15 1.54
N LEU A 2 -5.54 5.87 1.34
CA LEU A 2 -4.96 4.52 1.60
C LEU A 2 -5.10 4.06 3.07
N TYR A 3 -4.75 4.92 4.04
CA TYR A 3 -4.90 4.61 5.47
C TYR A 3 -6.31 4.12 5.83
N ASN A 4 -7.35 4.80 5.34
CA ASN A 4 -8.74 4.43 5.64
C ASN A 4 -9.11 3.07 5.05
N LEU A 5 -8.63 2.76 3.84
CA LEU A 5 -8.84 1.46 3.19
C LEU A 5 -8.18 0.33 3.99
N LEU A 6 -6.96 0.56 4.48
CA LEU A 6 -6.24 -0.44 5.28
C LEU A 6 -6.85 -0.63 6.69
N CYS A 7 -7.49 0.40 7.24
CA CYS A 7 -8.24 0.32 8.50
C CYS A 7 -9.62 -0.34 8.37
N ASP A 8 -10.18 -0.38 7.17
CA ASP A 8 -11.51 -0.94 6.94
C ASP A 8 -11.48 -2.48 7.06
N SER A 9 -12.18 -2.99 8.07
CA SER A 9 -12.27 -4.44 8.32
C SER A 9 -12.92 -5.21 7.17
N SER A 10 -13.81 -4.58 6.40
CA SER A 10 -14.43 -5.22 5.23
C SER A 10 -13.43 -5.48 4.11
N SER A 11 -12.37 -4.66 4.03
CA SER A 11 -11.33 -4.75 3.02
C SER A 11 -10.28 -5.82 3.33
N GLN A 12 -10.18 -6.31 4.57
CA GLN A 12 -9.13 -7.27 4.99
C GLN A 12 -9.15 -8.60 4.21
N SER A 13 -10.31 -8.99 3.69
CA SER A 13 -10.46 -10.21 2.87
C SER A 13 -10.04 -10.03 1.41
N VAL A 14 -9.83 -8.79 0.96
CA VAL A 14 -9.52 -8.46 -0.43
C VAL A 14 -8.01 -8.35 -0.61
N PRO A 15 -7.39 -9.15 -1.51
CA PRO A 15 -5.99 -8.99 -1.85
C PRO A 15 -5.72 -7.60 -2.47
N LEU A 16 -4.63 -6.95 -2.05
CA LEU A 16 -4.26 -5.61 -2.50
C LEU A 16 -2.89 -5.64 -3.17
N LEU A 17 -2.80 -5.05 -4.37
CA LEU A 17 -1.54 -4.83 -5.08
C LEU A 17 -1.21 -3.35 -5.09
N VAL A 18 -0.02 -2.99 -4.61
CA VAL A 18 0.56 -1.67 -4.86
C VAL A 18 1.43 -1.77 -6.10
N LEU A 19 0.86 -1.38 -7.24
CA LEU A 19 1.54 -1.36 -8.53
C LEU A 19 2.30 -0.04 -8.72
N CYS A 20 3.64 -0.11 -8.64
CA CYS A 20 4.53 1.02 -8.83
C CYS A 20 4.74 1.26 -10.33
N ASN A 21 3.80 1.99 -10.94
CA ASN A 21 3.82 2.30 -12.37
C ASN A 21 4.91 3.34 -12.74
N LYS A 22 5.18 3.45 -14.05
CA LYS A 22 6.14 4.36 -14.71
C LYS A 22 7.60 4.00 -14.50
N GLN A 23 7.92 2.72 -14.38
CA GLN A 23 9.30 2.25 -14.21
C GLN A 23 10.19 2.50 -15.43
N ASP A 24 9.62 2.89 -16.56
CA ASP A 24 10.34 3.41 -17.74
C ASP A 24 11.04 4.75 -17.48
N GLN A 25 10.64 5.49 -16.45
CA GLN A 25 11.19 6.80 -16.13
C GLN A 25 12.46 6.67 -15.30
N THR A 26 13.53 7.39 -15.65
CA THR A 26 14.83 7.32 -14.95
C THR A 26 14.75 7.68 -13.45
N LEU A 27 13.74 8.46 -13.06
CA LEU A 27 13.52 8.88 -11.67
C LEU A 27 12.54 7.97 -10.91
N ALA A 28 12.02 6.92 -11.55
CA ALA A 28 11.14 5.97 -10.90
C ALA A 28 11.85 5.28 -9.73
N LYS A 29 11.10 5.06 -8.67
CA LYS A 29 11.59 4.34 -7.49
C LYS A 29 11.09 2.91 -7.58
N GLY A 30 11.97 1.97 -7.27
CA GLY A 30 11.59 0.56 -7.14
C GLY A 30 10.57 0.35 -6.02
N CYS A 31 9.77 -0.69 -6.15
CA CYS A 31 8.65 -0.99 -5.27
C CYS A 31 9.09 -1.22 -3.81
N GLY A 32 10.30 -1.75 -3.57
CA GLY A 32 10.86 -1.88 -2.22
C GLY A 32 11.12 -0.53 -1.53
N VAL A 33 11.56 0.48 -2.30
CA VAL A 33 11.74 1.85 -1.79
C VAL A 33 10.38 2.48 -1.51
N ILE A 34 9.43 2.34 -2.44
CA ILE A 34 8.06 2.85 -2.28
C ILE A 34 7.39 2.21 -1.07
N LYS A 35 7.54 0.89 -0.87
CA LYS A 35 7.04 0.18 0.30
C LYS A 35 7.56 0.81 1.59
N THR A 36 8.87 0.98 1.70
CA THR A 36 9.51 1.59 2.89
C THR A 36 9.03 3.02 3.14
N LEU A 37 8.84 3.82 2.09
CA LEU A 37 8.34 5.19 2.21
C LEU A 37 6.89 5.23 2.66
N LEU A 38 6.03 4.37 2.10
CA LEU A 38 4.64 4.24 2.51
C LEU A 38 4.52 3.74 3.95
N GLU A 39 5.38 2.81 4.38
CA GLU A 39 5.40 2.33 5.75
C GLU A 39 5.70 3.45 6.74
N LYS A 40 6.72 4.28 6.45
CA LYS A 40 7.07 5.45 7.26
C LYS A 40 5.94 6.48 7.30
N GLU A 41 5.34 6.79 6.15
CA GLU A 41 4.25 7.75 6.08
C GLU A 41 3.00 7.26 6.81
N LEU A 42 2.63 5.98 6.66
CA LEU A 42 1.52 5.38 7.37
C LEU A 42 1.78 5.33 8.89
N ASN A 43 3.03 5.11 9.30
CA ASN A 43 3.44 5.22 10.70
C ASN A 43 3.22 6.63 11.26
N LEU A 44 3.58 7.67 10.49
CA LEU A 44 3.33 9.06 10.89
C LEU A 44 1.81 9.33 10.98
N VAL A 45 1.06 8.98 9.94
CA VAL A 45 -0.39 9.20 9.86
C VAL A 45 -1.13 8.52 11.01
N ARG A 46 -0.80 7.26 11.33
CA ARG A 46 -1.47 6.53 12.43
C ARG A 46 -1.19 7.16 13.79
N VAL A 47 0.03 7.63 14.03
CA VAL A 47 0.42 8.31 15.29
C VAL A 47 -0.32 9.63 15.40
N THR A 48 -0.26 10.47 14.36
CA THR A 48 -0.94 11.78 14.34
C THR A 48 -2.45 11.65 14.51
N LYS A 49 -3.09 10.64 13.89
CA LYS A 49 -4.52 10.38 14.08
C LYS A 49 -4.84 9.86 15.49
N SER A 50 -4.02 8.97 16.04
CA SER A 50 -4.21 8.46 17.39
C SER A 50 -4.10 9.59 18.43
N SER A 51 -3.09 10.46 18.32
CA SER A 51 -2.92 11.60 19.23
C SER A 51 -4.03 12.64 19.13
N GLN A 52 -4.63 12.84 17.95
CA GLN A 52 -5.80 13.71 17.81
C GLN A 52 -7.03 13.14 18.53
N LEU A 53 -7.24 11.82 18.44
CA LEU A 53 -8.37 11.14 19.08
C LEU A 53 -8.20 11.10 20.61
N GLU A 54 -6.99 10.90 21.13
CA GLU A 54 -6.70 10.99 22.57
C GLU A 54 -7.05 12.36 23.16
N ALA A 55 -6.93 13.44 22.37
CA ALA A 55 -7.27 14.79 22.79
C ALA A 55 -8.78 15.09 22.76
N THR A 56 -9.60 14.25 22.12
CA THR A 56 -11.05 14.48 21.91
C THR A 56 -11.89 13.23 22.19
N ASP A 57 -12.13 12.95 23.48
CA ASP A 57 -13.16 12.06 24.05
C ASP A 57 -13.27 10.58 23.55
N ALA A 58 -13.46 9.67 24.51
CA ALA A 58 -13.19 8.22 24.45
C ALA A 58 -14.23 7.35 23.70
N SER A 59 -15.11 7.96 22.89
CA SER A 59 -16.23 7.25 22.23
C SER A 59 -15.93 6.83 20.78
N SER A 60 -14.80 7.24 20.21
CA SER A 60 -14.48 6.95 18.82
C SER A 60 -13.93 5.53 18.66
N THR A 61 -14.52 4.75 17.74
CA THR A 61 -14.06 3.40 17.39
C THR A 61 -12.59 3.45 17.00
N ASN A 62 -11.75 2.92 17.89
CA ASN A 62 -10.31 3.13 17.88
C ASN A 62 -9.63 2.16 16.89
N THR A 63 -9.75 2.43 15.59
CA THR A 63 -9.12 1.60 14.54
C THR A 63 -7.65 2.00 14.40
N PHE A 64 -6.80 1.36 15.20
CA PHE A 64 -5.35 1.50 15.11
C PHE A 64 -4.80 0.61 13.98
N LEU A 65 -3.96 1.18 13.11
CA LEU A 65 -3.39 0.46 11.97
C LEU A 65 -2.11 -0.32 12.37
N GLY A 66 -2.15 -1.65 12.23
CA GLY A 66 -1.03 -2.54 12.54
C GLY A 66 -0.87 -2.80 14.04
N LYS A 67 0.36 -3.07 14.49
CA LYS A 67 0.67 -3.39 15.90
C LYS A 67 1.12 -2.15 16.68
N GLN A 68 0.67 -2.04 17.92
CA GLN A 68 1.14 -1.01 18.86
C GLN A 68 2.54 -1.34 19.39
N GLY A 69 3.32 -0.30 19.73
CA GLY A 69 4.64 -0.46 20.35
C GLY A 69 5.80 -0.79 19.40
N LYS A 70 5.56 -0.85 18.08
CA LYS A 70 6.61 -0.94 17.05
C LYS A 70 6.21 -0.13 15.82
N ASP A 71 7.16 0.19 14.93
CA ASP A 71 6.87 0.87 13.66
C ASP A 71 5.95 0.03 12.75
N PHE A 72 5.16 0.73 11.93
CA PHE A 72 4.23 0.09 11.01
C PHE A 72 4.97 -0.59 9.87
N GLU A 73 4.63 -1.86 9.62
CA GLU A 73 5.02 -2.59 8.43
C GLU A 73 3.77 -3.17 7.76
N PHE A 74 3.76 -3.28 6.42
CA PHE A 74 2.62 -3.90 5.73
C PHE A 74 2.40 -5.36 6.16
N GLY A 75 3.45 -6.04 6.63
CA GLY A 75 3.36 -7.40 7.18
C GLY A 75 2.61 -7.51 8.51
N ASP A 76 2.28 -6.39 9.17
CA ASP A 76 1.47 -6.39 10.39
C ASP A 76 -0.03 -6.49 10.12
N LEU A 77 -0.45 -6.36 8.86
CA LEU A 77 -1.85 -6.43 8.47
C LEU A 77 -2.23 -7.87 8.14
N ASN A 78 -3.45 -8.26 8.51
CA ASN A 78 -4.03 -9.56 8.11
C ASN A 78 -4.49 -9.60 6.63
N MET A 79 -4.15 -8.56 5.85
CA MET A 79 -4.49 -8.42 4.44
C MET A 79 -3.31 -8.91 3.58
N LYS A 80 -3.60 -9.60 2.49
CA LYS A 80 -2.57 -9.98 1.51
C LYS A 80 -2.19 -8.77 0.66
N ILE A 81 -1.06 -8.16 0.99
CA ILE A 81 -0.55 -6.97 0.30
C ILE A 81 0.72 -7.37 -0.47
N GLU A 82 0.67 -7.22 -1.79
CA GLU A 82 1.81 -7.41 -2.68
C GLU A 82 2.24 -6.08 -3.30
N PHE A 83 3.51 -6.02 -3.69
CA PHE A 83 4.10 -4.88 -4.37
C PHE A 83 4.66 -5.39 -5.69
N ALA A 84 4.43 -4.64 -6.76
CA ALA A 84 4.94 -4.96 -8.09
C ALA A 84 5.34 -3.68 -8.81
N GLU A 85 6.15 -3.84 -9.84
CA GLU A 85 6.66 -2.82 -10.72
C GLU A 85 6.00 -2.97 -12.10
N ALA A 86 5.72 -1.84 -12.74
CA ALA A 86 5.18 -1.86 -14.09
C ALA A 86 5.50 -0.59 -14.87
N SER A 87 5.46 -0.72 -16.19
CA SER A 87 5.41 0.40 -17.12
C SER A 87 4.23 0.21 -18.06
N ALA A 88 3.21 1.06 -17.90
CA ALA A 88 2.11 1.14 -18.85
C ALA A 88 2.47 1.92 -20.13
N PHE A 89 3.71 2.41 -20.25
CA PHE A 89 4.15 3.15 -21.41
C PHE A 89 4.41 2.19 -22.59
N SER A 90 3.69 2.41 -23.68
CA SER A 90 3.94 1.75 -24.97
C SER A 90 4.22 2.84 -25.98
N LYS A 91 5.46 2.88 -26.45
CA LYS A 91 5.93 3.94 -27.36
C LYS A 91 5.44 3.69 -28.78
N ASP A 92 5.55 2.45 -29.24
CA ASP A 92 5.30 2.00 -30.61
C ASP A 92 4.76 0.56 -30.59
N SER A 93 4.27 0.06 -31.73
CA SER A 93 3.77 -1.32 -31.90
C SER A 93 4.78 -2.42 -31.52
N GLU A 94 6.07 -2.08 -31.44
CA GLU A 94 7.17 -2.99 -31.06
C GLU A 94 7.54 -2.90 -29.57
N THR A 95 7.24 -1.77 -28.90
CA THR A 95 7.53 -1.58 -27.48
C THR A 95 6.28 -1.91 -26.67
N SER A 96 6.17 -3.17 -26.24
CA SER A 96 5.07 -3.64 -25.39
C SER A 96 5.18 -3.09 -23.97
N ALA A 97 4.03 -2.83 -23.35
CA ALA A 97 3.97 -2.40 -21.96
C ALA A 97 4.50 -3.50 -21.03
N GLU A 98 5.34 -3.14 -20.07
CA GLU A 98 5.92 -4.04 -19.06
C GLU A 98 4.93 -4.18 -17.90
N ILE A 99 3.91 -5.02 -18.09
CA ILE A 99 2.82 -5.27 -17.10
C ILE A 99 2.71 -6.74 -16.70
N GLU A 100 3.74 -7.54 -16.94
CA GLU A 100 3.74 -8.99 -16.68
C GLU A 100 3.50 -9.30 -15.20
N GLU A 101 4.09 -8.53 -14.27
CA GLU A 101 3.89 -8.73 -12.83
C GLU A 101 2.43 -8.52 -12.43
N LEU A 102 1.76 -7.51 -13.01
CA LEU A 102 0.32 -7.28 -12.81
C LEU A 102 -0.49 -8.47 -13.35
N GLN A 103 -0.18 -8.96 -14.55
CA GLN A 103 -0.88 -10.11 -15.13
C GLN A 103 -0.70 -11.38 -14.30
N ASN A 104 0.51 -11.61 -13.80
CA ASN A 104 0.82 -12.74 -12.93
C ASN A 104 0.08 -12.64 -11.60
N TRP A 105 -0.02 -11.44 -11.02
CA TRP A 105 -0.79 -11.22 -9.80
C TRP A 105 -2.29 -11.46 -10.01
N LEU A 106 -2.87 -10.93 -11.09
CA LEU A 106 -4.27 -11.16 -11.43
C LEU A 106 -4.59 -12.66 -11.59
N LYS A 107 -3.71 -13.43 -12.23
CA LYS A 107 -3.86 -14.89 -12.36
C LYS A 107 -3.83 -15.65 -11.03
N LYS A 108 -3.23 -15.09 -9.97
CA LYS A 108 -3.22 -15.72 -8.64
C LYS A 108 -4.51 -15.50 -7.85
N ILE A 109 -5.31 -14.51 -8.24
CA ILE A 109 -6.50 -14.06 -7.50
C ILE A 109 -7.78 -14.55 -8.15
N VAL A 110 -7.75 -14.73 -9.47
CA VAL A 110 -8.82 -15.36 -10.27
C VAL A 110 -8.84 -16.87 -10.07
#